data_AF-A0A1Q7UKU9-F1
#
_entry.id   AF-A0A1Q7UKU9-F1
#
_cell.length_a   1.000
_cell.length_b   1.000
_cell.length_c   1.000
_cell.angle_alpha   90.00
_cell.angle_beta   90.00
_cell.angle_gamma   90.00
#
_symmetry.space_group_name_H-M   'P 1'
#
loop_
_entity.id
_entity.type
_entity.pdbx_description
1 polymer ?
#
loop_
_entity_poly.entity_id
_entity_poly.type
_entity_poly.pdbx_seq_one_letter_code
_entity_poly.pdbx_strand_id
1 'polypeptide(L)'
;MVLGPRFLIEAGFIVAVAVVAGVADLSTWAIIGAVAAAWILVALVEMAVWARHARRPKTGGPTPAAEPPVLAERESMDEVPQSREAPPAPKIAAAPPPPEPEPEPDPEPEPEPEPESTPGPEPEVAYLPAAEAPREWNLWELERVARDNATDDVAKNEERAYLLMYLREFAGPDGMLPTDFDGLVRDAFGDVLRVVAL
;
A
#
# COMPACT_ATOMS: atom_id res chain seq x y z
N MET A 1 -17.33 -9.96 11.61
CA MET A 1 -17.96 -9.08 10.60
C MET A 1 -19.38 -8.77 11.05
N VAL A 2 -19.60 -7.60 11.65
CA VAL A 2 -20.95 -7.15 11.99
C VAL A 2 -21.55 -6.57 10.72
N LEU A 3 -22.47 -7.30 10.09
CA LEU A 3 -23.25 -6.81 8.96
C LEU A 3 -23.96 -5.53 9.42
N GLY A 4 -23.54 -4.39 8.89
CA GLY A 4 -24.10 -3.10 9.28
C GLY A 4 -25.60 -3.03 8.96
N PRO A 5 -26.41 -2.30 9.75
CA PRO A 5 -27.86 -2.15 9.51
C PRO A 5 -28.23 -1.71 8.09
N ARG A 6 -27.29 -1.07 7.37
CA ARG A 6 -27.42 -0.64 5.98
C ARG A 6 -27.55 -1.80 5.00
N PHE A 7 -26.83 -2.91 5.21
CA PHE A 7 -26.89 -4.08 4.34
C PHE A 7 -28.27 -4.76 4.38
N LEU A 8 -28.91 -4.79 5.55
CA LEU A 8 -30.27 -5.36 5.69
C LEU A 8 -31.32 -4.52 4.95
N ILE A 9 -31.14 -3.20 4.92
CA ILE A 9 -32.05 -2.28 4.21
C ILE A 9 -31.85 -2.42 2.69
N GLU A 10 -30.60 -2.52 2.24
CA GLU A 10 -30.24 -2.67 0.83
C GLU A 10 -30.69 -4.02 0.27
N ALA A 11 -30.43 -5.12 0.98
CA ALA A 11 -30.89 -6.45 0.61
C ALA A 11 -32.43 -6.54 0.60
N GLY A 12 -33.09 -5.93 1.60
CA GLY A 12 -34.56 -5.88 1.66
C GLY A 12 -35.18 -5.13 0.48
N PHE A 13 -34.53 -4.03 0.05
CA PHE A 13 -34.99 -3.25 -1.10
C PHE A 13 -34.84 -4.01 -2.43
N ILE A 14 -33.71 -4.69 -2.65
CA ILE A 14 -33.50 -5.50 -3.86
C ILE A 14 -34.51 -6.66 -3.93
N VAL A 15 -34.74 -7.35 -2.81
CA VAL A 15 -35.73 -8.44 -2.74
C VAL A 15 -37.14 -7.91 -3.00
N ALA A 16 -37.50 -6.75 -2.44
CA ALA A 16 -38.81 -6.14 -2.69
C ALA A 16 -39.01 -5.75 -4.17
N VAL A 17 -38.00 -5.17 -4.82
CA VAL A 17 -38.03 -4.85 -6.26
C VAL A 17 -38.16 -6.11 -7.11
N ALA A 18 -37.42 -7.17 -6.79
CA ALA A 18 -37.48 -8.44 -7.50
C ALA A 18 -38.85 -9.14 -7.35
N VAL A 19 -39.42 -9.13 -6.13
CA VAL A 19 -40.75 -9.70 -5.86
C VAL A 19 -41.85 -8.92 -6.58
N VAL A 20 -41.79 -7.59 -6.58
CA VAL A 20 -42.77 -6.75 -7.31
C VAL A 20 -42.66 -6.95 -8.82
N ALA A 21 -41.44 -7.12 -9.36
CA ALA A 21 -41.23 -7.40 -10.78
C ALA A 21 -41.72 -8.79 -11.19
N GLY A 22 -41.55 -9.80 -10.33
CA GLY A 22 -41.95 -11.18 -10.62
C GLY A 22 -43.46 -11.44 -10.50
N VAL A 23 -44.17 -10.71 -9.65
CA VAL A 23 -45.60 -10.97 -9.37
C VAL A 23 -46.54 -10.44 -10.46
N ALA A 24 -46.07 -9.62 -11.41
CA ALA A 24 -46.98 -8.74 -12.13
C ALA A 24 -47.00 -8.83 -13.67
N ASP A 25 -46.26 -9.72 -14.35
CA ASP A 25 -46.22 -9.81 -15.83
C ASP A 25 -46.03 -8.44 -16.52
N LEU A 26 -45.27 -7.56 -15.86
CA LEU A 26 -45.18 -6.16 -16.21
C LEU A 26 -44.30 -5.99 -17.46
N SER A 27 -44.74 -5.17 -18.41
CA SER A 27 -43.95 -4.82 -19.58
C SER A 27 -42.60 -4.22 -19.17
N THR A 28 -41.56 -4.39 -20.00
CA THR A 28 -40.19 -3.88 -19.74
C THR A 28 -40.18 -2.41 -19.29
N TRP A 29 -41.07 -1.59 -19.85
CA TRP A 29 -41.23 -0.18 -19.48
C TRP A 29 -41.68 0.03 -18.04
N ALA A 30 -42.51 -0.86 -17.51
CA ALA A 30 -43.00 -0.78 -16.15
C ALA A 30 -41.95 -1.24 -15.11
N ILE A 31 -41.06 -2.17 -15.49
CA ILE A 31 -39.85 -2.50 -14.69
C ILE A 31 -38.92 -1.29 -14.61
N ILE A 32 -38.63 -0.66 -15.76
CA ILE A 32 -37.81 0.57 -15.82
C ILE A 32 -38.45 1.67 -14.97
N GLY A 33 -39.77 1.86 -15.09
CA GLY A 33 -40.52 2.84 -14.31
C GLY A 33 -40.44 2.59 -12.80
N ALA A 34 -40.55 1.34 -12.37
CA ALA A 34 -40.44 0.96 -10.95
C ALA A 34 -39.04 1.24 -10.40
N VAL A 35 -37.98 0.86 -11.12
CA VAL A 35 -36.59 1.14 -10.74
C VAL A 35 -36.33 2.65 -10.66
N ALA A 36 -36.80 3.42 -11.65
CA ALA A 36 -36.67 4.88 -11.66
C ALA A 36 -37.42 5.54 -10.49
N ALA A 37 -38.65 5.11 -10.20
CA ALA A 37 -39.42 5.62 -9.07
C ALA A 37 -38.73 5.33 -7.72
N ALA A 38 -38.14 4.14 -7.60
CA ALA A 38 -37.42 3.72 -6.41
C ALA A 38 -36.12 4.54 -6.24
N TRP A 39 -35.38 4.81 -7.32
CA TRP A 39 -34.21 5.70 -7.31
C TRP A 39 -34.56 7.14 -6.92
N ILE A 40 -35.66 7.69 -7.47
CA ILE A 40 -36.16 9.03 -7.11
C ILE A 40 -36.52 9.10 -5.62
N LEU A 41 -37.16 8.07 -5.08
CA LEU A 41 -37.55 8.04 -3.67
C LEU A 41 -36.32 8.04 -2.74
N VAL A 42 -35.28 7.26 -3.08
CA VAL A 42 -34.00 7.27 -2.36
C VAL A 42 -33.34 8.65 -2.41
N ALA A 43 -33.23 9.25 -3.60
CA ALA A 43 -32.63 10.57 -3.78
C ALA A 43 -33.37 11.66 -2.98
N LEU A 44 -34.71 11.62 -2.92
CA LEU A 44 -35.51 12.56 -2.13
C LEU A 44 -35.25 12.42 -0.63
N VAL A 45 -35.12 11.18 -0.11
CA VAL A 45 -34.82 10.93 1.30
C VAL A 45 -33.42 11.42 1.66
N GLU A 46 -32.41 11.12 0.84
CA GLU A 46 -31.03 11.60 1.05
C GLU A 46 -30.95 13.12 1.04
N MET A 47 -31.60 13.76 0.05
CA MET A 47 -31.66 15.21 -0.03
C MET A 47 -32.33 15.83 1.20
N ALA A 48 -33.39 15.22 1.73
CA ALA A 48 -34.04 15.67 2.96
C ALA A 48 -33.17 15.47 4.23
N VAL A 49 -32.31 14.44 4.26
CA VAL A 49 -31.33 14.25 5.34
C VAL A 49 -30.21 15.28 5.26
N TRP A 50 -29.70 15.56 4.05
CA TRP A 50 -28.64 16.54 3.82
C TRP A 50 -29.12 17.96 4.13
N ALA A 51 -30.33 18.32 3.68
CA ALA A 51 -30.95 19.61 3.98
C ALA A 51 -31.16 19.86 5.48
N ARG A 52 -31.37 18.81 6.28
CA ARG A 52 -31.45 18.92 7.75
C ARG A 52 -30.09 19.14 8.41
N HIS A 53 -29.02 18.54 7.88
CA HIS A 53 -27.66 18.74 8.39
C HIS A 53 -27.08 20.10 8.02
N ALA A 54 -27.35 20.58 6.81
CA ALA A 54 -26.91 21.90 6.34
C ALA A 54 -27.54 23.07 7.11
N ARG A 55 -28.66 22.83 7.81
CA ARG A 55 -29.36 23.85 8.62
C ARG A 55 -28.85 23.97 10.06
N ARG A 56 -27.80 23.26 10.48
CA ARG A 56 -27.13 23.57 11.75
C ARG A 56 -26.42 24.92 11.59
N PRO A 57 -26.91 26.01 12.21
CA PRO A 57 -26.24 27.30 12.11
C PRO A 57 -24.94 27.22 12.92
N LYS A 58 -23.84 27.74 12.35
CA LYS A 58 -22.63 28.07 13.09
C LYS A 58 -22.96 29.19 14.08
N THR A 59 -23.54 28.84 15.21
CA THR A 59 -23.75 29.76 16.34
C THR A 59 -22.81 29.31 17.45
N GLY A 60 -21.69 30.02 17.63
CA GLY A 60 -20.81 29.79 18.79
C GLY A 60 -19.30 29.96 18.57
N GLY A 61 -18.87 31.03 17.91
CA GLY A 61 -17.55 31.63 18.17
C GLY A 61 -17.74 33.15 18.09
N PRO A 62 -17.15 33.98 18.97
CA PRO A 62 -15.95 33.77 19.78
C PRO A 62 -16.14 34.01 21.31
N THR A 63 -15.29 33.42 22.14
CA THR A 63 -15.03 33.97 23.49
C THR A 63 -13.52 33.94 23.77
N PRO A 64 -12.84 35.08 23.61
CA PRO A 64 -11.54 35.33 24.20
C PRO A 64 -11.74 35.84 25.64
N ALA A 65 -11.41 35.01 26.62
CA ALA A 65 -11.17 35.35 28.03
C ALA A 65 -10.83 34.05 28.78
N ALA A 66 -9.83 33.91 29.62
CA ALA A 66 -8.75 34.78 30.05
C ALA A 66 -7.71 33.84 30.72
N GLU A 67 -6.46 33.83 30.27
CA GLU A 67 -5.37 33.30 31.09
C GLU A 67 -4.91 34.44 32.01
N PRO A 68 -5.05 34.34 33.35
CA PRO A 68 -4.42 35.31 34.22
C PRO A 68 -2.91 35.07 34.28
N PRO A 69 -2.11 36.13 34.47
CA PRO A 69 -0.66 36.09 34.27
C PRO A 69 0.12 35.98 35.59
N VAL A 70 1.39 35.57 35.44
CA VAL A 70 2.56 35.84 36.31
C VAL A 70 2.64 35.14 37.69
N LEU A 71 3.64 34.26 37.84
CA LEU A 71 4.86 34.40 38.68
C LEU A 71 5.48 32.99 38.81
N ALA A 72 6.57 32.69 38.13
CA ALA A 72 7.95 33.03 38.52
C ALA A 72 8.31 32.48 39.91
N GLU A 73 9.02 31.34 39.94
CA GLU A 73 10.03 30.91 40.91
C GLU A 73 10.28 29.41 40.64
N ARG A 74 11.46 28.82 40.51
CA ARG A 74 12.86 29.25 40.43
C ARG A 74 13.66 27.99 40.08
N GLU A 75 14.67 28.16 39.25
CA GLU A 75 16.02 27.62 39.46
C GLU A 75 16.18 26.17 39.94
N SER A 76 16.61 25.32 39.02
CA SER A 76 17.75 24.41 39.27
C SER A 76 18.23 23.89 37.92
N MET A 77 18.65 24.82 37.06
CA MET A 77 19.53 24.53 35.93
C MET A 77 20.85 25.21 36.28
N ASP A 78 21.51 24.67 37.30
CA ASP A 78 22.89 25.01 37.63
C ASP A 78 23.75 23.76 37.42
N GLU A 79 24.92 24.01 36.86
CA GLU A 79 26.03 23.08 36.64
C GLU A 79 25.86 21.97 35.58
N VAL A 80 26.14 22.34 34.33
CA VAL A 80 27.06 21.53 33.52
C VAL A 80 28.38 22.28 33.39
N PRO A 81 29.40 21.99 34.22
CA PRO A 81 30.78 22.15 33.83
C PRO A 81 31.25 20.86 33.18
N GLN A 82 31.66 21.00 31.94
CA GLN A 82 32.52 20.06 31.23
C GLN A 82 33.64 19.51 32.13
N SER A 83 33.95 18.23 31.94
CA SER A 83 35.27 17.60 32.08
C SER A 83 35.23 16.34 32.95
N ARG A 84 34.92 15.23 32.29
CA ARG A 84 35.55 13.96 32.63
C ARG A 84 35.88 13.22 31.35
N GLU A 85 37.17 13.28 31.05
CA GLU A 85 37.97 12.20 30.47
C GLU A 85 37.46 11.54 29.19
N ALA A 86 38.17 11.86 28.10
CA ALA A 86 38.20 11.07 26.89
C ALA A 86 38.31 9.56 27.22
N PRO A 87 37.59 8.68 26.52
CA PRO A 87 37.83 7.25 26.64
C PRO A 87 39.30 6.97 26.28
N PRO A 88 39.99 6.09 27.04
CA PRO A 88 41.35 5.73 26.71
C PRO A 88 41.38 5.07 25.33
N ALA A 89 42.36 5.48 24.51
CA ALA A 89 42.65 4.88 23.22
C ALA A 89 42.65 3.34 23.30
N PRO A 90 42.15 2.63 22.28
CA PRO A 90 42.18 1.18 22.27
C PRO A 90 43.63 0.73 22.42
N LYS A 91 43.92 -0.01 23.50
CA LYS A 91 45.16 -0.77 23.62
C LYS A 91 45.16 -1.77 22.47
N ILE A 92 45.93 -1.48 21.44
CA ILE A 92 46.27 -2.41 20.37
C ILE A 92 46.92 -3.61 21.07
N ALA A 93 46.13 -4.66 21.29
CA ALA A 93 46.68 -5.96 21.55
C ALA A 93 47.52 -6.31 20.32
N ALA A 94 48.82 -6.50 20.51
CA ALA A 94 49.68 -7.04 19.49
C ALA A 94 49.09 -8.38 19.03
N ALA A 95 48.52 -8.38 17.83
CA ALA A 95 48.14 -9.62 17.16
C ALA A 95 49.42 -10.45 16.96
N PRO A 96 49.37 -11.78 17.11
CA PRO A 96 50.48 -12.65 16.73
C PRO A 96 50.83 -12.45 15.24
N PRO A 97 52.07 -12.73 14.81
CA PRO A 97 52.45 -12.57 13.41
C PRO A 97 51.54 -13.42 12.50
N PRO A 98 51.26 -12.97 11.27
CA PRO A 98 50.49 -13.76 10.32
C PRO A 98 51.25 -15.05 9.99
N PRO A 99 50.56 -16.20 9.83
CA PRO A 99 51.19 -17.38 9.26
C PRO A 99 51.64 -17.07 7.83
N GLU A 100 52.82 -17.57 7.44
CA GLU A 100 53.30 -17.55 6.07
C GLU A 100 52.27 -18.27 5.18
N PRO A 101 51.90 -17.71 4.01
CA PRO A 101 51.03 -18.40 3.08
C PRO A 101 51.73 -19.67 2.57
N GLU A 102 51.12 -20.83 2.83
CA GLU A 102 51.46 -22.06 2.13
C GLU A 102 51.26 -21.85 0.62
N PRO A 103 52.15 -22.38 -0.23
CA PRO A 103 52.08 -22.19 -1.68
C PRO A 103 50.75 -22.69 -2.25
N GLU A 104 50.21 -21.88 -3.16
CA GLU A 104 48.95 -22.11 -3.86
C GLU A 104 48.85 -23.55 -4.40
N PRO A 105 47.74 -24.27 -4.16
CA PRO A 105 47.51 -25.54 -4.85
C PRO A 105 47.37 -25.28 -6.36
N ASP A 106 48.08 -26.09 -7.15
CA ASP A 106 48.05 -26.13 -8.62
C ASP A 106 46.60 -26.04 -9.15
N PRO A 107 46.35 -25.30 -10.26
CA PRO A 107 45.03 -25.29 -10.89
C PRO A 107 44.57 -26.71 -11.20
N GLU A 108 43.40 -27.07 -10.68
CA GLU A 108 42.71 -28.29 -11.11
C GLU A 108 42.50 -28.22 -12.64
N PRO A 109 42.78 -29.33 -13.36
CA PRO A 109 42.68 -29.36 -14.81
C PRO A 109 41.27 -29.02 -15.28
N GLU A 110 41.18 -28.20 -16.33
CA GLU A 110 39.94 -27.91 -17.05
C GLU A 110 39.21 -29.23 -17.36
N PRO A 111 37.92 -29.37 -17.02
CA PRO A 111 37.17 -30.57 -17.38
C PRO A 111 37.12 -30.72 -18.90
N GLU A 112 37.55 -31.88 -19.40
CA GLU A 112 37.42 -32.28 -20.80
C GLU A 112 35.94 -32.19 -21.26
N PRO A 113 35.67 -31.85 -22.52
CA PRO A 113 34.32 -31.71 -23.04
C PRO A 113 33.63 -33.08 -23.13
N GLU A 114 32.58 -33.27 -22.33
CA GLU A 114 31.61 -34.35 -22.49
C GLU A 114 30.59 -34.03 -23.61
N PRO A 115 29.99 -35.05 -24.24
CA PRO A 115 29.89 -35.19 -25.70
C PRO A 115 28.79 -34.37 -26.39
N GLU A 116 29.01 -34.08 -27.68
CA GLU A 116 28.00 -33.61 -28.63
C GLU A 116 26.74 -34.49 -28.57
N SER A 117 25.74 -34.03 -27.83
CA SER A 117 24.39 -34.59 -27.90
C SER A 117 23.83 -34.24 -29.28
N THR A 118 23.70 -35.26 -30.12
CA THR A 118 22.96 -35.20 -31.38
C THR A 118 21.66 -34.42 -31.21
N PRO A 119 21.31 -33.47 -32.10
CA PRO A 119 20.06 -32.73 -31.99
C PRO A 119 18.89 -33.71 -32.14
N GLY A 120 18.23 -34.03 -31.03
CA GLY A 120 16.87 -34.52 -31.06
C GLY A 120 15.98 -33.44 -31.67
N PRO A 121 14.86 -33.79 -32.33
CA PRO A 121 13.96 -32.81 -32.92
C PRO A 121 13.59 -31.78 -31.85
N GLU A 122 13.90 -30.51 -32.10
CA GLU A 122 13.48 -29.39 -31.26
C GLU A 122 11.99 -29.58 -30.97
N PRO A 123 11.57 -29.79 -29.70
CA PRO A 123 10.23 -29.38 -29.37
C PRO A 123 10.21 -27.89 -29.69
N GLU A 124 9.27 -27.48 -30.53
CA GLU A 124 8.88 -26.09 -30.71
C GLU A 124 8.38 -25.64 -29.33
N VAL A 125 9.31 -25.36 -28.42
CA VAL A 125 9.05 -24.73 -27.15
C VAL A 125 8.62 -23.35 -27.59
N ALA A 126 7.30 -23.19 -27.71
CA ALA A 126 6.69 -21.88 -27.65
C ALA A 126 7.41 -21.19 -26.49
N TYR A 127 8.26 -20.20 -26.82
CA TYR A 127 8.80 -19.26 -25.86
C TYR A 127 7.57 -18.54 -25.30
N LEU A 128 6.88 -19.17 -24.36
CA LEU A 128 6.11 -18.44 -23.39
C LEU A 128 7.14 -17.47 -22.81
N PRO A 129 6.92 -16.14 -22.91
CA PRO A 129 7.83 -15.21 -22.25
C PRO A 129 7.97 -15.71 -20.82
N ALA A 130 9.20 -15.97 -20.39
CA ALA A 130 9.50 -16.53 -19.08
C ALA A 130 8.56 -15.87 -18.09
N ALA A 131 7.59 -16.63 -17.55
CA ALA A 131 6.63 -16.08 -16.61
C ALA A 131 7.49 -15.41 -15.55
N GLU A 132 7.43 -14.08 -15.49
CA GLU A 132 8.38 -13.29 -14.71
C GLU A 132 8.38 -13.89 -13.31
N ALA A 133 9.51 -14.47 -12.91
CA ALA A 133 9.57 -15.19 -11.64
C ALA A 133 9.09 -14.25 -10.54
N PRO A 134 8.33 -14.76 -9.55
CA PRO A 134 7.75 -13.93 -8.49
C PRO A 134 8.82 -13.00 -7.91
N ARG A 135 8.60 -11.70 -8.03
CA ARG A 135 9.60 -10.68 -7.64
C ARG A 135 9.23 -10.07 -6.30
N GLU A 136 10.23 -9.86 -5.45
CA GLU A 136 10.07 -9.04 -4.24
C GLU A 136 10.15 -7.56 -4.59
N TRP A 137 9.26 -6.76 -3.99
CA TRP A 137 9.16 -5.32 -4.24
C TRP A 137 9.54 -4.52 -3.00
N ASN A 138 10.32 -3.46 -3.17
CA ASN A 138 10.61 -2.53 -2.09
C ASN A 138 9.49 -1.48 -1.97
N LEU A 139 8.83 -1.44 -0.82
CA LEU A 139 7.71 -0.53 -0.57
C LEU A 139 8.10 0.95 -0.69
N TRP A 140 9.31 1.31 -0.28
CA TRP A 140 9.79 2.69 -0.36
C TRP A 140 10.02 3.11 -1.82
N GLU A 141 10.44 2.19 -2.67
CA GLU A 141 10.54 2.42 -4.11
C GLU A 141 9.17 2.58 -4.74
N LEU A 142 8.20 1.72 -4.40
CA LEU A 142 6.82 1.86 -4.88
C LEU A 142 6.20 3.19 -4.46
N GLU A 143 6.40 3.61 -3.21
CA GLU A 143 5.90 4.90 -2.71
C GLU A 143 6.55 6.09 -3.44
N ARG A 144 7.86 6.01 -3.70
CA ARG A 144 8.59 7.01 -4.48
C ARG A 144 8.07 7.07 -5.91
N VAL A 145 8.03 5.93 -6.60
CA VAL A 145 7.60 5.82 -8.00
C VAL A 145 6.16 6.30 -8.17
N ALA A 146 5.25 5.92 -7.27
CA ALA A 146 3.86 6.37 -7.30
C ALA A 146 3.72 7.89 -7.09
N ARG A 147 4.54 8.49 -6.22
CA ARG A 147 4.55 9.95 -6.01
C ARG A 147 5.11 10.70 -7.21
N ASP A 148 6.21 10.21 -7.77
CA ASP A 148 6.93 10.90 -8.86
C ASP A 148 6.18 10.80 -10.20
N ASN A 149 5.31 9.80 -10.35
CA ASN A 149 4.55 9.52 -11.56
C ASN A 149 3.03 9.53 -11.30
N ALA A 150 2.57 10.41 -10.41
CA ALA A 150 1.15 10.60 -10.18
C ALA A 150 0.46 11.02 -11.50
N THR A 151 -0.62 10.32 -11.84
CA THR A 151 -1.40 10.59 -13.06
C THR A 151 -2.49 11.65 -12.80
N ASP A 152 -3.10 12.23 -13.82
CA ASP A 152 -4.26 13.14 -13.63
C ASP A 152 -5.51 12.43 -13.08
N ASP A 153 -5.52 11.09 -13.09
CA ASP A 153 -6.56 10.27 -12.48
C ASP A 153 -6.42 10.26 -10.95
N VAL A 154 -7.21 11.10 -10.30
CA VAL A 154 -7.25 11.22 -8.82
C VAL A 154 -7.69 9.91 -8.17
N ALA A 155 -8.68 9.21 -8.74
CA ALA A 155 -9.21 7.98 -8.15
C ALA A 155 -8.14 6.88 -8.11
N LYS A 156 -7.38 6.75 -9.20
CA LYS A 156 -6.30 5.76 -9.30
C LYS A 156 -5.14 6.07 -8.36
N ASN A 157 -4.80 7.36 -8.19
CA ASN A 157 -3.76 7.77 -7.25
C ASN A 157 -4.19 7.51 -5.79
N GLU A 158 -5.45 7.78 -5.44
CA GLU A 158 -6.00 7.49 -4.11
C GLU A 158 -6.00 5.99 -3.83
N GLU A 159 -6.43 5.16 -4.79
CA GLU A 159 -6.40 3.70 -4.69
C GLU A 159 -4.99 3.20 -4.33
N ARG A 160 -3.97 3.66 -5.07
CA ARG A 160 -2.57 3.32 -4.77
C ARG A 160 -2.13 3.79 -3.40
N ALA A 161 -2.56 4.98 -2.97
CA ALA A 161 -2.23 5.48 -1.64
C ALA A 161 -2.81 4.59 -0.53
N TYR A 162 -4.05 4.13 -0.69
CA TYR A 162 -4.65 3.15 0.23
C TYR A 162 -3.91 1.81 0.17
N LEU A 163 -3.52 1.36 -1.03
CA LEU A 163 -2.80 0.10 -1.20
C LEU A 163 -1.42 0.15 -0.55
N LEU A 164 -0.67 1.24 -0.70
CA LEU A 164 0.61 1.46 -0.02
C LEU A 164 0.45 1.44 1.51
N MET A 165 -0.64 2.01 2.02
CA MET A 165 -0.94 1.98 3.46
C MET A 165 -1.15 0.55 3.96
N TYR A 166 -1.87 -0.28 3.20
CA TYR A 166 -2.08 -1.69 3.52
C TYR A 166 -0.80 -2.52 3.38
N LEU A 167 -0.07 -2.36 2.28
CA LEU A 167 1.18 -3.08 2.02
C LEU A 167 2.26 -2.81 3.08
N ARG A 168 2.23 -1.64 3.72
CA ARG A 168 3.12 -1.32 4.85
C ARG A 168 2.99 -2.28 6.04
N GLU A 169 1.82 -2.86 6.26
CA GLU A 169 1.62 -3.85 7.33
C GLU A 169 2.32 -5.18 7.03
N PHE A 170 2.53 -5.50 5.75
CA PHE A 170 3.14 -6.75 5.29
C PHE A 170 4.62 -6.62 4.94
N ALA A 171 5.12 -5.39 4.81
CA ALA A 171 6.52 -5.14 4.51
C ALA A 171 7.40 -5.49 5.72
N GLY A 172 8.54 -6.11 5.44
CA GLY A 172 9.58 -6.36 6.44
C GLY A 172 10.20 -5.06 6.98
N PRO A 173 11.05 -5.14 8.01
CA PRO A 173 11.79 -3.98 8.53
C PRO A 173 12.68 -3.29 7.48
N ASP A 174 13.06 -4.04 6.45
CA ASP A 174 13.81 -3.60 5.26
C ASP A 174 12.92 -2.98 4.18
N GLY A 175 11.60 -3.00 4.37
CA GLY A 175 10.61 -2.51 3.41
C GLY A 175 10.32 -3.47 2.26
N MET A 176 10.81 -4.71 2.32
CA MET A 176 10.57 -5.71 1.26
C MET A 176 9.20 -6.36 1.43
N LEU A 177 8.46 -6.46 0.33
CA LEU A 177 7.18 -7.14 0.26
C LEU A 177 7.37 -8.62 -0.14
N PRO A 178 6.66 -9.55 0.49
CA PRO A 178 6.65 -10.96 0.08
C PRO A 178 6.24 -11.13 -1.39
N THR A 179 6.78 -12.16 -2.04
CA THR A 179 6.51 -12.46 -3.46
C THR A 179 5.05 -12.74 -3.77
N ASP A 180 4.23 -13.12 -2.79
CA ASP A 180 2.78 -13.32 -2.95
C ASP A 180 2.05 -12.04 -3.40
N PHE A 181 2.63 -10.87 -3.10
CA PHE A 181 2.09 -9.57 -3.49
C PHE A 181 2.55 -9.11 -4.89
N ASP A 182 3.46 -9.84 -5.55
CA ASP A 182 4.00 -9.45 -6.87
C ASP A 182 2.89 -9.20 -7.89
N GLY A 183 1.91 -10.11 -7.99
CA GLY A 183 0.78 -9.96 -8.90
C GLY A 183 -0.06 -8.71 -8.62
N LEU A 184 -0.30 -8.40 -7.34
CA LEU A 184 -1.05 -7.22 -6.92
C LEU A 184 -0.28 -5.92 -7.22
N VAL A 185 1.03 -5.92 -6.98
CA VAL A 185 1.89 -4.76 -7.26
C VAL A 185 1.95 -4.50 -8.77
N ARG A 186 2.10 -5.54 -9.59
CA ARG A 186 2.11 -5.41 -11.05
C ARG A 186 0.79 -4.90 -11.61
N ASP A 187 -0.33 -5.34 -11.03
CA ASP A 187 -1.66 -4.88 -11.45
C ASP A 187 -1.88 -3.39 -11.10
N ALA A 188 -1.64 -3.01 -9.84
CA ALA A 188 -1.93 -1.67 -9.35
C ALA A 188 -0.89 -0.59 -9.74
N PHE A 189 0.39 -0.97 -9.86
CA PHE A 189 1.51 -0.05 -10.14
C PHE A 189 2.14 -0.28 -11.52
N GLY A 190 1.67 -1.25 -12.31
CA GLY A 190 2.32 -1.64 -13.57
C GLY A 190 2.41 -0.54 -14.61
N ASP A 191 1.47 0.40 -14.64
CA ASP A 191 1.55 1.58 -15.50
C ASP A 191 2.63 2.56 -15.07
N VAL A 192 2.81 2.74 -13.77
CA VAL A 192 3.82 3.62 -13.19
C VAL A 192 5.23 3.02 -13.34
N LEU A 193 5.35 1.72 -13.11
CA LEU A 193 6.60 0.97 -13.23
C LEU A 193 7.10 0.90 -14.67
N ARG A 194 6.21 0.89 -15.66
CA ARG A 194 6.59 0.98 -17.09
C ARG A 194 7.22 2.32 -17.45
N VAL A 195 6.82 3.42 -16.80
CA VAL A 195 7.39 4.75 -17.06
C VAL A 195 8.83 4.83 -16.56
N VAL A 196 9.15 4.16 -15.46
CA VAL A 196 10.50 4.13 -14.88
C VAL A 196 11.43 3.13 -15.59
N ALA A 197 10.88 2.14 -16.29
CA ALA A 197 11.63 1.11 -17.01
C ALA A 197 12.03 1.50 -18.46
N LEU A 198 11.74 2.73 -18.89
CA LEU A 198 12.09 3.30 -20.20
C LEU A 198 13.15 4.41 -20.06
#